data_AF-A0A950W915-F1
#
_entry.id   AF-A0A950W915-F1
#
_cell.length_a   1.000
_cell.length_b   1.000
_cell.length_c   1.000
_cell.angle_alpha   90.00
_cell.angle_beta   90.00
_cell.angle_gamma   90.00
#
_symmetry.space_group_name_H-M   'P 1'
#
loop_
_entity.id
_entity.type
_entity.pdbx_description
1 polymer ?
#
loop_
_entity_poly.entity_id
_entity_poly.type
_entity_poly.pdbx_seq_one_letter_code
_entity_poly.pdbx_strand_id
1 'polypeptide(L)' 'MAKKKIAIVGAGAVGCYAGAHMVQAGEDVTYIDPWPENVEAIRRDGLRITHIRDVEPFTVKPRALHLTEAQQLAKEAPI' A
#
# COMPACT_ATOMS: atom_id res chain seq x y z
N MET A 1 -6.01 -11.73 19.17
CA MET A 1 -7.03 -11.44 18.13
C MET A 1 -6.31 -11.37 16.79
N ALA A 2 -6.91 -11.86 15.71
CA ALA A 2 -6.31 -11.71 14.38
C ALA A 2 -6.23 -10.22 14.01
N LYS A 3 -5.09 -9.79 13.46
CA LYS A 3 -4.89 -8.40 13.02
C LYS A 3 -5.81 -8.12 11.83
N LYS A 4 -6.51 -6.99 11.84
CA LYS A 4 -7.36 -6.58 10.71
C LYS A 4 -6.45 -6.28 9.51
N LYS A 5 -6.81 -6.80 8.35
CA LYS A 5 -6.16 -6.46 7.08
C LYS A 5 -6.90 -5.27 6.47
N ILE A 6 -6.21 -4.49 5.65
CA ILE A 6 -6.76 -3.28 5.04
C ILE A 6 -6.40 -3.29 3.55
N ALA A 7 -7.41 -3.16 2.69
CA ALA A 7 -7.21 -2.97 1.25
C ALA A 7 -7.34 -1.49 0.88
N ILE A 8 -6.37 -0.96 0.16
CA ILE A 8 -6.45 0.36 -0.47
C ILE A 8 -6.51 0.16 -1.98
N VAL A 9 -7.68 0.46 -2.55
CA VAL A 9 -7.90 0.44 -4.00
C VAL A 9 -7.65 1.84 -4.55
N GLY A 10 -6.55 2.01 -5.30
CA GLY A 10 -6.04 3.29 -5.77
C GLY A 10 -4.78 3.71 -5.00
N ALA A 11 -3.61 3.40 -5.57
CA ALA A 11 -2.28 3.78 -5.13
C ALA A 11 -1.81 5.10 -5.80
N GLY A 12 -2.72 6.08 -5.88
CA GLY A 12 -2.38 7.47 -6.23
C GLY A 12 -1.83 8.23 -5.01
N ALA A 13 -1.56 9.53 -5.17
CA ALA A 13 -0.94 10.35 -4.12
C ALA A 13 -1.62 10.24 -2.74
N VAL A 14 -2.95 10.35 -2.69
CA VAL A 14 -3.72 10.28 -1.44
C VAL A 14 -3.74 8.88 -0.84
N GLY A 15 -4.01 7.86 -1.65
CA GLY A 15 -4.05 6.47 -1.18
C GLY A 15 -2.70 5.99 -0.66
N CYS A 16 -1.63 6.33 -1.39
CA CYS A 16 -0.25 6.08 -0.95
C CYS A 16 0.06 6.80 0.35
N TYR A 17 -0.25 8.09 0.49
CA TYR A 17 0.03 8.84 1.70
C TYR A 17 -0.71 8.28 2.93
N ALA A 18 -2.03 8.07 2.81
CA ALA A 18 -2.84 7.55 3.90
C ALA A 18 -2.41 6.14 4.32
N GLY A 19 -2.26 5.23 3.36
CA GLY A 19 -1.87 3.86 3.66
C GLY A 19 -0.43 3.72 4.13
N ALA A 20 0.49 4.58 3.68
CA ALA A 20 1.89 4.49 4.10
C ALA A 20 2.03 4.80 5.59
N HIS A 21 1.24 5.75 6.10
CA HIS A 21 1.15 5.99 7.53
C HIS A 21 0.52 4.81 8.29
N MET A 22 -0.48 4.14 7.73
CA MET A 22 -1.05 2.91 8.32
C MET A 22 0.01 1.79 8.39
N VAL A 23 0.77 1.59 7.31
CA VAL A 23 1.88 0.63 7.26
C VAL A 23 2.96 0.99 8.28
N GLN A 24 3.30 2.28 8.39
CA GLN A 24 4.27 2.78 9.38
C GLN A 24 3.79 2.56 10.82
N ALA A 25 2.48 2.68 11.08
CA ALA A 25 1.85 2.31 12.35
C ALA A 25 1.78 0.79 12.58
N GLY A 26 2.23 0.01 11.60
CA GLY A 26 2.32 -1.43 11.65
C GLY A 26 1.08 -2.14 11.11
N GLU A 27 0.08 -1.48 10.54
CA GLU A 27 -1.11 -2.16 10.00
C GLU A 27 -0.79 -3.06 8.79
N ASP A 28 -1.60 -4.10 8.57
CA ASP A 28 -1.46 -5.00 7.41
C ASP A 28 -2.22 -4.44 6.21
N VAL A 29 -1.52 -3.62 5.40
CA VAL A 29 -2.09 -2.92 4.26
C VAL A 29 -1.65 -3.54 2.95
N THR A 30 -2.62 -3.84 2.09
CA THR A 30 -2.41 -4.24 0.69
C THR A 30 -2.95 -3.17 -0.25
N TYR A 31 -2.12 -2.72 -1.18
CA TYR A 31 -2.50 -1.79 -2.25
C TYR A 31 -2.96 -2.55 -3.49
N ILE A 32 -3.99 -2.05 -4.17
CA ILE A 32 -4.49 -2.56 -5.45
C ILE A 32 -4.62 -1.37 -6.39
N ASP A 33 -4.00 -1.43 -7.57
CA ASP A 33 -4.04 -0.33 -8.52
C ASP A 33 -4.11 -0.84 -9.98
N PRO A 34 -4.85 -0.17 -10.88
CA PRO A 34 -4.90 -0.54 -12.30
C PRO A 34 -3.69 -0.06 -13.12
N TRP A 35 -2.82 0.80 -12.59
CA TRP A 35 -1.64 1.31 -13.27
C TRP A 35 -0.41 0.39 -13.04
N PRO A 36 -0.01 -0.43 -14.03
CA PRO A 36 0.97 -1.49 -13.80
C PRO A 36 2.35 -0.95 -13.42
N GLU A 37 2.82 0.12 -14.08
CA GLU A 37 4.14 0.69 -13.81
C GLU A 37 4.23 1.25 -12.38
N ASN A 38 3.13 1.80 -11.86
CA ASN A 38 3.06 2.27 -10.48
C ASN A 38 3.13 1.10 -9.49
N VAL A 39 2.37 0.02 -9.72
CA VAL A 39 2.43 -1.19 -8.88
C VAL A 39 3.85 -1.76 -8.84
N GLU A 40 4.51 -1.87 -10.00
CA GLU A 40 5.88 -2.39 -10.08
C GLU A 40 6.91 -1.44 -9.44
N ALA A 41 6.72 -0.12 -9.55
CA ALA A 41 7.53 0.84 -8.82
C ALA A 41 7.37 0.68 -7.30
N ILE A 42 6.14 0.50 -6.80
CA ILE A 42 5.89 0.26 -5.37
C ILE A 42 6.55 -1.05 -4.91
N ARG A 43 6.47 -2.13 -5.70
CA ARG A 43 7.11 -3.42 -5.38
C ARG A 43 8.63 -3.31 -5.30
N ARG A 44 9.24 -2.61 -6.27
CA ARG A 44 10.69 -2.46 -6.37
C ARG A 44 11.24 -1.51 -5.29
N ASP A 45 10.66 -0.32 -5.20
CA ASP A 45 11.24 0.81 -4.46
C ASP A 45 10.54 1.04 -3.11
N GLY A 46 9.29 0.62 -2.97
CA GLY A 46 8.42 0.99 -1.86
C GLY A 46 7.74 2.35 -2.08
N LEU A 47 7.05 2.83 -1.06
CA LEU A 47 6.42 4.15 -1.03
C LEU A 47 7.28 5.12 -0.23
N ARG A 48 7.92 6.07 -0.93
CA ARG A 48 8.61 7.19 -0.30
C ARG A 48 7.63 8.34 -0.07
N ILE A 49 7.39 8.68 1.19
CA ILE A 49 6.52 9.77 1.59
C ILE A 49 7.35 11.01 1.91
N THR A 50 6.95 12.13 1.33
CA THR A 50 7.51 13.45 1.62
C THR A 50 6.42 14.38 2.13
N HIS A 51 6.80 15.37 2.93
CA HIS A 51 5.89 16.30 3.57
C HIS A 51 6.17 17.74 3.09
N ILE A 52 5.20 18.62 3.27
CA ILE A 52 5.32 20.04 2.90
C ILE A 52 6.12 20.86 3.93
N ARG A 53 6.33 20.34 5.13
CA ARG A 53 7.08 20.97 6.24
C ARG A 53 8.31 20.14 6.59
N ASP A 54 9.11 20.63 7.54
CA ASP A 54 10.28 19.97 8.15
C ASP A 54 9.90 18.70 8.94
N VAL A 55 9.31 17.74 8.24
CA VAL A 55 9.02 16.39 8.71
C VAL A 55 9.87 15.45 7.89
N GLU A 56 10.67 14.64 8.56
CA GLU A 56 11.57 13.70 7.91
C GLU A 56 10.78 12.76 6.99
N PRO A 57 11.23 12.59 5.72
CA PRO A 57 10.61 11.64 4.83
C PRO A 57 10.82 10.22 5.35
N PHE A 58 9.90 9.34 5.00
CA PHE A 58 10.02 7.92 5.33
C PHE A 58 9.64 7.06 4.14
N THR A 59 10.10 5.81 4.17
CA THR A 59 9.79 4.82 3.15
C THR A 59 9.21 3.58 3.80
N VAL A 60 8.13 3.06 3.23
CA VAL A 60 7.54 1.77 3.61
C VAL A 60 7.51 0.84 2.40
N LYS A 61 7.56 -0.48 2.63
CA LYS A 61 7.46 -1.50 1.57
C LYS A 61 6.19 -2.34 1.76
N PRO A 62 5.02 -1.85 1.33
CA PRO A 62 3.77 -2.60 1.47
C PRO A 62 3.64 -3.67 0.39
N ARG A 63 2.68 -4.58 0.59
CA ARG A 63 2.20 -5.45 -0.48
C ARG A 63 1.43 -4.62 -1.49
N ALA A 64 1.72 -4.78 -2.77
CA ALA A 64 0.99 -4.16 -3.87
C ALA A 64 0.60 -5.21 -4.90
N LEU A 65 -0.64 -5.11 -5.39
CA LEU A 65 -1.24 -5.98 -6.38
C LEU A 65 -1.66 -5.16 -7.59
N HIS A 66 -1.46 -5.74 -8.77
CA HIS A 66 -2.19 -5.31 -9.96
C HIS A 66 -3.67 -5.59 -9.75
N LEU A 67 -4.54 -4.79 -10.36
CA LEU A 67 -5.98 -5.06 -10.34
C LEU A 67 -6.32 -6.50 -10.79
N THR A 68 -5.56 -7.03 -11.75
CA THR A 68 -5.70 -8.41 -12.28
C THR A 68 -5.16 -9.51 -11.36
N GLU A 69 -4.63 -9.16 -10.19
CA GLU A 69 -4.19 -10.11 -9.16
C GLU A 69 -5.13 -10.10 -7.94
N ALA A 70 -6.09 -9.17 -7.87
CA ALA A 70 -6.97 -9.00 -6.70
C ALA A 70 -7.78 -10.26 -6.35
N GLN A 71 -8.12 -11.10 -7.32
CA GLN A 71 -8.80 -12.39 -7.12
C GLN A 71 -8.02 -13.37 -6.24
N GLN A 72 -6.69 -13.19 -6.09
CA GLN A 72 -5.89 -14.01 -5.19
C GLN A 72 -6.32 -13.85 -3.72
N LEU A 73 -6.86 -12.68 -3.36
CA LEU A 73 -7.33 -12.39 -2.00
C LEU A 73 -8.46 -13.33 -1.56
N ALA A 74 -9.27 -13.84 -2.48
CA ALA A 74 -10.33 -14.81 -2.17
C ALA A 74 -9.79 -16.16 -1.64
N LYS A 75 -8.49 -16.43 -1.79
CA LYS A 75 -7.82 -17.64 -1.29
C LYS A 75 -7.17 -17.44 0.08
N GLU A 76 -7.22 -16.22 0.62
CA GLU A 76 -6.60 -15.86 1.88
C GLU A 76 -7.63 -15.65 2.99
N ALA A 77 -7.17 -15.46 4.23
CA ALA A 77 -8.04 -14.98 5.31
C ALA A 77 -8.65 -13.62 4.93
N PRO A 78 -9.92 -13.34 5.29
CA PRO A 78 -10.65 -12.15 4.88
C PRO A 78 -9.87 -10.85 5.10
N ILE A 79 -10.00 -9.96 4.12
CA ILE A 79 -9.49 -8.59 4.13
C ILE A 79 -10.60 -7.59 4.42
#